data_AF-A0A971HFD4-F1
#
_entry.id   AF-A0A971HFD4-F1
#
_cell.length_a   1.000
_cell.length_b   1.000
_cell.length_c   1.000
_cell.angle_alpha   90.00
_cell.angle_beta   90.00
_cell.angle_gamma   90.00
#
_symmetry.space_group_name_H-M   'P 1'
#
loop_
_entity.id
_entity.type
_entity.pdbx_description
1 polymer ?
#
loop_
_entity_poly.entity_id
_entity_poly.type
_entity_poly.pdbx_seq_one_letter_code
_entity_poly.pdbx_strand_id
1 'polypeptide(L)'
;MVKYESGSITKREFLESNYNLVMKMNLKPFLRIDSYEMGMYNYQYYNVLAKYFTMMAKDIRCAKKRQRYYKYYLNKGNNYYHEKDKAVLNLLEYLNFKGVEAYYVDVNSKTLNNKLYEIVLLDYKEAIFHSKALWLLNILKEKGVFKDEKKKSLIDDYINETY
;
A
#
# COMPACT_ATOMS: atom_id res chain seq x y z
N MET A 1 11.05 -10.26 -0.77
CA MET A 1 10.55 -9.62 0.47
C MET A 1 10.71 -10.59 1.61
N VAL A 2 10.93 -10.12 2.83
CA VAL A 2 10.85 -10.98 4.01
C VAL A 2 9.40 -11.43 4.15
N LYS A 3 9.14 -12.71 4.40
CA LYS A 3 7.79 -13.24 4.67
C LYS A 3 7.51 -13.12 6.17
N TYR A 4 6.31 -12.68 6.53
CA TYR A 4 5.85 -12.70 7.91
C TYR A 4 5.30 -14.11 8.20
N GLU A 5 6.08 -14.93 8.88
CA GLU A 5 5.59 -16.18 9.47
C GLU A 5 5.37 -15.93 10.96
N SER A 6 4.14 -16.15 11.41
CA SER A 6 3.70 -15.82 12.77
C SER A 6 4.61 -16.48 13.80
N GLY A 7 5.22 -15.66 14.67
CA GLY A 7 6.01 -16.11 15.83
C GLY A 7 7.52 -15.88 15.79
N SER A 8 8.12 -15.49 14.65
CA SER A 8 9.59 -15.33 14.54
C SER A 8 10.10 -13.89 14.62
N ILE A 9 9.31 -12.91 14.17
CA ILE A 9 9.68 -11.47 14.13
C ILE A 9 8.47 -10.60 14.47
N THR A 10 8.70 -9.49 15.15
CA THR A 10 7.65 -8.48 15.40
C THR A 10 7.29 -7.73 14.13
N LYS A 11 6.08 -7.17 14.06
CA LYS A 11 5.62 -6.27 12.99
C LYS A 11 6.60 -5.10 12.74
N ARG A 12 7.25 -4.62 13.80
CA ARG A 12 8.29 -3.59 13.72
C ARG A 12 9.50 -4.11 12.95
N GLU A 13 10.08 -5.22 13.41
CA GLU A 13 11.28 -5.83 12.80
C GLU A 13 11.03 -6.21 11.34
N PHE A 14 9.81 -6.65 11.01
CA PHE A 14 9.39 -6.91 9.64
C PHE A 14 9.46 -5.64 8.76
N LEU A 15 8.92 -4.51 9.23
CA LEU A 15 8.95 -3.25 8.48
C LEU A 15 10.38 -2.70 8.36
N GLU A 16 11.18 -2.78 9.42
CA GLU A 16 12.59 -2.37 9.41
C GLU A 16 13.42 -3.25 8.46
N SER A 17 13.20 -4.57 8.46
CA SER A 17 13.90 -5.51 7.58
C SER A 17 13.56 -5.26 6.10
N ASN A 18 12.28 -5.04 5.78
CA ASN A 18 11.86 -4.71 4.42
C ASN A 18 12.42 -3.36 3.96
N TYR A 19 12.41 -2.34 4.83
CA TYR A 19 13.04 -1.06 4.54
C TYR A 19 14.54 -1.22 4.24
N ASN A 20 15.27 -1.92 5.11
CA ASN A 20 16.69 -2.17 4.94
C ASN A 20 16.99 -2.94 3.64
N LEU A 21 16.15 -3.90 3.27
CA LEU A 21 16.27 -4.63 2.02
C LEU A 21 16.14 -3.68 0.82
N VAL A 22 15.09 -2.85 0.79
CA VAL A 22 14.86 -1.87 -0.28
C VAL A 22 16.04 -0.89 -0.39
N MET A 23 16.55 -0.40 0.74
CA MET A 23 17.70 0.50 0.76
C MET A 23 18.99 -0.17 0.28
N LYS A 24 19.21 -1.45 0.61
CA LYS A 24 20.38 -2.23 0.17
C LYS A 24 20.34 -2.59 -1.31
N MET A 25 19.15 -2.84 -1.86
CA MET A 25 18.99 -3.10 -3.30
C MET A 25 19.48 -1.93 -4.14
N ASN A 26 19.44 -0.70 -3.61
CA ASN A 26 19.90 0.54 -4.27
C ASN A 26 19.29 0.74 -5.67
N LEU A 27 18.09 0.18 -5.90
CA LEU A 27 17.35 0.30 -7.15
C LEU A 27 16.22 1.31 -6.95
N LYS A 28 16.25 2.38 -7.76
CA LYS A 28 15.18 3.38 -7.75
C LYS A 28 13.93 2.86 -8.48
N PRO A 29 12.74 3.38 -8.17
CA PRO A 29 11.54 3.11 -8.95
C PRO A 29 11.75 3.42 -10.43
N PHE A 30 11.18 2.57 -11.29
CA PHE A 30 11.23 2.75 -12.73
C PHE A 30 10.39 3.97 -13.15
N LEU A 31 10.93 4.80 -14.04
CA LEU A 31 10.21 5.96 -14.56
C LEU A 31 9.12 5.55 -15.56
N ARG A 32 9.39 4.52 -16.35
CA ARG A 32 8.48 3.96 -17.36
C ARG A 32 8.14 2.52 -16.97
N ILE A 33 6.86 2.17 -17.08
CA ILE A 33 6.36 0.83 -16.79
C ILE A 33 6.11 0.11 -18.12
N ASP A 34 7.02 -0.80 -18.48
CA ASP A 34 6.92 -1.63 -19.69
C ASP A 34 6.59 -3.10 -19.36
N SER A 35 6.52 -3.45 -18.08
CA SER A 35 6.13 -4.79 -17.62
C SER A 35 5.34 -4.73 -16.31
N TYR A 36 4.58 -5.79 -16.05
CA TYR A 36 3.86 -6.00 -14.80
C TYR A 36 4.82 -5.95 -13.59
N GLU A 37 5.98 -6.61 -13.70
CA GLU A 37 6.99 -6.69 -12.64
C GLU A 37 7.55 -5.31 -12.28
N MET A 38 7.74 -4.42 -13.27
CA MET A 38 8.17 -3.04 -13.01
C MET A 38 7.12 -2.25 -12.23
N GLY A 39 5.84 -2.39 -12.60
CA GLY A 39 4.74 -1.73 -11.89
C GLY A 39 4.59 -2.26 -10.46
N MET A 40 4.66 -3.58 -10.28
CA MET A 40 4.65 -4.21 -8.97
C MET A 40 5.85 -3.79 -8.11
N TYR A 41 7.04 -3.73 -8.69
CA TYR A 41 8.24 -3.26 -8.00
C TYR A 41 8.04 -1.84 -7.47
N ASN A 42 7.56 -0.92 -8.30
CA ASN A 42 7.30 0.46 -7.89
C ASN A 42 6.27 0.53 -6.77
N TYR A 43 5.15 -0.19 -6.89
CA TYR A 43 4.14 -0.28 -5.84
C TYR A 43 4.76 -0.74 -4.53
N GLN A 44 5.50 -1.84 -4.56
CA GLN A 44 6.09 -2.44 -3.38
C GLN A 44 7.15 -1.55 -2.73
N TYR A 45 8.00 -0.92 -3.55
CA TYR A 45 8.99 0.06 -3.09
C TYR A 45 8.32 1.17 -2.27
N TYR A 46 7.30 1.82 -2.82
CA TYR A 46 6.62 2.90 -2.14
C TYR A 46 5.79 2.43 -0.94
N ASN A 47 5.18 1.25 -1.01
CA ASN A 47 4.44 0.65 0.10
C ASN A 47 5.34 0.39 1.32
N VAL A 48 6.54 -0.17 1.10
CA VAL A 48 7.53 -0.41 2.16
C VAL A 48 7.95 0.91 2.80
N LEU A 49 8.28 1.93 2.00
CA LEU A 49 8.67 3.25 2.52
C LEU A 49 7.52 3.90 3.30
N ALA A 50 6.31 3.89 2.75
CA ALA A 50 5.14 4.45 3.42
C ALA A 50 4.92 3.84 4.81
N LYS A 51 4.90 2.50 4.90
CA LYS A 51 4.72 1.78 6.16
C LYS A 51 5.84 2.10 7.17
N TYR A 52 7.10 2.11 6.73
CA TYR A 52 8.24 2.43 7.59
C TYR A 52 8.17 3.87 8.14
N PHE A 53 7.97 4.88 7.28
CA PHE A 53 7.93 6.28 7.72
C PHE A 53 6.71 6.57 8.61
N THR A 54 5.55 5.94 8.35
CA THR A 54 4.37 6.03 9.23
C THR A 54 4.61 5.38 10.59
N MET A 55 5.30 4.23 10.66
CA MET A 55 5.70 3.61 11.92
C MET A 55 6.61 4.54 12.72
N MET A 56 7.65 5.12 12.10
CA MET A 56 8.55 6.07 12.76
C MET A 56 7.82 7.31 13.29
N ALA A 57 6.82 7.82 12.55
CA ALA A 57 5.99 8.92 13.01
C ALA A 57 5.19 8.56 14.27
N LYS A 58 4.60 7.35 14.31
CA LYS A 58 3.88 6.86 15.50
C LYS A 58 4.81 6.76 16.71
N ASP A 59 6.01 6.22 16.55
CA ASP A 59 6.98 6.09 17.64
C ASP A 59 7.36 7.43 18.26
N ILE A 60 7.64 8.43 17.43
CA ILE A 60 8.04 9.77 17.89
C ILE A 60 6.88 10.45 18.62
N ARG A 61 5.65 10.29 18.12
CA ARG A 61 4.44 10.81 18.76
C ARG A 61 4.27 10.21 20.16
N CYS A 62 4.42 8.89 20.29
CA CYS A 62 4.31 8.20 21.58
C CYS A 62 5.41 8.62 22.56
N ALA A 63 6.63 8.85 22.07
CA ALA A 63 7.75 9.28 22.89
C ALA A 63 7.65 10.74 23.40
N LYS A 64 6.62 11.51 23.00
CA LYS A 64 6.47 12.97 23.26
C LYS A 64 7.72 13.78 22.87
N LYS A 65 8.54 13.26 21.94
CA LYS A 65 9.81 13.88 21.51
C LYS A 65 9.56 14.82 20.34
N ARG A 66 10.16 16.02 20.41
CA ARG A 66 10.49 16.93 19.28
C ARG A 66 9.50 16.89 18.10
N GLN A 67 8.40 17.66 18.22
CA GLN A 67 7.32 17.81 17.22
C GLN A 67 7.78 17.96 15.76
N ARG A 68 8.96 18.57 15.53
CA ARG A 68 9.55 18.71 14.19
C ARG A 68 9.80 17.36 13.49
N TYR A 69 10.29 16.35 14.21
CA TYR A 69 10.58 15.05 13.63
C TYR A 69 9.30 14.28 13.35
N TYR A 70 8.31 14.35 14.26
CA TYR A 70 6.98 13.78 14.01
C TYR A 70 6.40 14.26 12.68
N LYS A 71 6.38 15.58 12.45
CA LYS A 71 5.89 16.18 11.20
C LYS A 71 6.70 15.70 9.98
N TYR A 72 8.03 15.63 10.10
CA TYR A 72 8.89 15.13 9.03
C TYR A 72 8.54 13.70 8.61
N TYR A 73 8.49 12.75 9.56
CA TYR A 73 8.18 11.35 9.28
C TYR A 73 6.76 11.16 8.78
N LEU A 74 5.79 11.90 9.36
CA LEU A 74 4.40 11.87 8.91
C LEU A 74 4.26 12.33 7.45
N ASN A 75 4.87 13.46 7.10
CA ASN A 75 4.83 13.98 5.73
C ASN A 75 5.52 13.02 4.75
N LYS A 76 6.66 12.43 5.13
CA LYS A 76 7.31 11.40 4.32
C LYS A 76 6.42 10.19 4.10
N GLY A 77 5.78 9.67 5.14
CA GLY A 77 4.84 8.53 5.03
C GLY A 77 3.66 8.85 4.11
N ASN A 78 3.05 10.03 4.26
CA ASN A 78 1.95 10.48 3.41
C ASN A 78 2.38 10.63 1.94
N ASN A 79 3.55 11.22 1.68
CA ASN A 79 4.08 11.34 0.33
C ASN A 79 4.31 9.97 -0.31
N TYR A 80 4.86 9.01 0.42
CA TYR A 80 5.05 7.65 -0.12
C TYR A 80 3.74 6.89 -0.30
N TYR A 81 2.71 7.13 0.52
CA TYR A 81 1.38 6.59 0.23
C TYR A 81 0.79 7.15 -1.07
N HIS A 82 1.01 8.43 -1.34
CA HIS A 82 0.62 9.06 -2.61
C HIS A 82 1.37 8.45 -3.80
N GLU A 83 2.69 8.30 -3.71
CA GLU A 83 3.49 7.65 -4.76
C GLU A 83 3.16 6.16 -4.92
N LYS A 84 2.79 5.46 -3.84
CA LYS A 84 2.26 4.09 -3.90
C LYS A 84 1.00 4.02 -4.76
N ASP A 85 0.04 4.92 -4.53
CA ASP A 85 -1.21 4.94 -5.28
C ASP A 85 -0.99 5.34 -6.75
N LYS A 86 -0.04 6.24 -7.04
CA LYS A 86 0.39 6.52 -8.42
C LYS A 86 1.03 5.29 -9.09
N ALA A 87 1.86 4.55 -8.37
CA ALA A 87 2.46 3.33 -8.92
C ALA A 87 1.40 2.27 -9.27
N VAL A 88 0.34 2.16 -8.45
CA VAL A 88 -0.83 1.34 -8.82
C VAL A 88 -1.46 1.87 -10.10
N LEU A 89 -1.78 3.16 -10.19
CA LEU A 89 -2.37 3.74 -11.40
C LEU A 89 -1.53 3.44 -12.66
N ASN A 90 -0.21 3.68 -12.62
CA ASN A 90 0.67 3.44 -13.75
C ASN A 90 0.65 1.96 -14.19
N LEU A 91 0.57 1.02 -13.23
CA LEU A 91 0.43 -0.40 -13.53
C LEU A 91 -0.93 -0.70 -14.17
N LEU A 92 -2.02 -0.12 -13.66
CA LEU A 92 -3.36 -0.30 -14.24
C LEU A 92 -3.44 0.26 -15.66
N GLU A 93 -2.81 1.41 -15.92
CA GLU A 93 -2.71 2.01 -17.25
C GLU A 93 -1.92 1.12 -18.22
N TYR A 94 -0.79 0.57 -17.79
CA TYR A 94 -0.03 -0.41 -18.57
C TYR A 94 -0.88 -1.63 -18.95
N LEU A 95 -1.71 -2.12 -18.02
CA LEU A 95 -2.65 -3.23 -18.25
C LEU A 95 -3.92 -2.81 -19.01
N ASN A 96 -4.05 -1.53 -19.38
CA ASN A 96 -5.26 -0.95 -19.97
C ASN A 96 -6.54 -1.24 -19.15
N PHE A 97 -6.41 -1.32 -17.83
CA PHE A 97 -7.49 -1.67 -16.90
C PHE A 97 -8.15 -3.04 -17.19
N LYS A 98 -7.52 -3.92 -17.98
CA LYS A 98 -8.01 -5.26 -18.27
C LYS A 98 -7.72 -6.21 -17.10
N GLY A 99 -8.66 -7.08 -16.79
CA GLY A 99 -8.51 -8.04 -15.69
C GLY A 99 -8.43 -7.35 -14.33
N VAL A 100 -9.08 -6.20 -14.15
CA VAL A 100 -9.08 -5.43 -12.89
C VAL A 100 -10.47 -5.44 -12.27
N GLU A 101 -10.54 -5.75 -10.98
CA GLU A 101 -11.72 -5.49 -10.16
C GLU A 101 -11.36 -4.67 -8.94
N ALA A 102 -12.18 -3.69 -8.60
CA ALA A 102 -12.03 -2.93 -7.37
C ALA A 102 -13.35 -2.83 -6.62
N TYR A 103 -13.30 -2.82 -5.28
CA TYR A 103 -14.47 -2.79 -4.42
C TYR A 103 -14.12 -2.30 -3.02
N TYR A 104 -15.11 -1.88 -2.24
CA TYR A 104 -14.88 -1.49 -0.86
C TYR A 104 -14.56 -2.71 0.01
N VAL A 105 -13.65 -2.54 0.96
CA VAL A 105 -13.34 -3.58 1.95
C VAL A 105 -14.33 -3.49 3.10
N ASP A 106 -14.94 -4.61 3.43
CA ASP A 106 -15.78 -4.75 4.62
C ASP A 106 -14.90 -4.78 5.88
N VAL A 107 -14.96 -3.71 6.67
CA VAL A 107 -14.13 -3.54 7.87
C VAL A 107 -14.96 -3.03 9.04
N ASN A 108 -14.66 -3.53 10.24
CA ASN A 108 -15.30 -3.06 11.49
C ASN A 108 -14.87 -1.64 11.89
N SER A 109 -13.76 -1.14 11.35
CA SER A 109 -13.24 0.19 11.69
C SER A 109 -14.12 1.31 11.13
N LYS A 110 -14.73 2.10 12.02
CA LYS A 110 -15.52 3.30 11.66
C LYS A 110 -14.74 4.31 10.82
N THR A 111 -13.41 4.37 10.97
CA THR A 111 -12.57 5.34 10.24
C THR A 111 -12.20 4.87 8.83
N LEU A 112 -12.28 3.56 8.57
CA LEU A 112 -11.92 2.94 7.28
C LEU A 112 -13.14 2.47 6.49
N ASN A 113 -14.27 2.25 7.15
CA ASN A 113 -15.52 1.86 6.51
C ASN A 113 -15.90 2.89 5.42
N ASN A 114 -16.25 2.40 4.22
CA ASN A 114 -16.52 3.19 3.01
C ASN A 114 -15.34 4.06 2.52
N LYS A 115 -14.13 3.83 3.01
CA LYS A 115 -12.93 4.57 2.58
C LYS A 115 -11.82 3.65 2.11
N LEU A 116 -11.65 2.50 2.75
CA LEU A 116 -10.72 1.47 2.31
C LEU A 116 -11.34 0.68 1.17
N TYR A 117 -10.64 0.62 0.06
CA TYR A 117 -11.00 -0.22 -1.06
C TYR A 117 -9.80 -1.06 -1.50
N GLU A 118 -10.11 -2.18 -2.13
CA GLU A 118 -9.18 -3.14 -2.66
C GLU A 118 -9.25 -3.13 -4.18
N ILE A 119 -8.10 -3.30 -4.84
CA ILE A 119 -7.96 -3.45 -6.28
C ILE A 119 -7.27 -4.80 -6.49
N VAL A 120 -7.87 -5.66 -7.31
CA VAL A 120 -7.44 -7.02 -7.57
C VAL A 120 -7.14 -7.15 -9.07
N LEU A 121 -5.96 -7.67 -9.40
CA LEU A 121 -5.65 -8.06 -10.76
C LEU A 121 -5.98 -9.56 -10.93
N LEU A 122 -7.03 -9.84 -11.69
CA LEU A 122 -7.58 -11.19 -11.87
C LEU A 122 -6.59 -12.15 -12.55
N ASP A 123 -5.79 -11.63 -13.48
CA ASP A 123 -4.82 -12.42 -14.25
C ASP A 123 -3.51 -12.70 -13.46
N TYR A 124 -3.31 -12.02 -12.32
CA TYR A 124 -2.09 -12.10 -11.53
C TYR A 124 -2.42 -12.54 -10.11
N LYS A 125 -2.16 -13.83 -9.82
CA LYS A 125 -2.36 -14.39 -8.48
C LYS A 125 -1.69 -13.51 -7.41
N GLU A 126 -2.42 -13.24 -6.33
CA GLU A 126 -1.96 -12.49 -5.15
C GLU A 126 -1.66 -10.99 -5.38
N ALA A 127 -1.93 -10.45 -6.58
CA ALA A 127 -1.74 -9.04 -6.88
C ALA A 127 -2.92 -8.19 -6.39
N ILE A 128 -2.85 -7.86 -5.10
CA ILE A 128 -3.90 -7.17 -4.36
C ILE A 128 -3.35 -5.85 -3.81
N PHE A 129 -4.08 -4.76 -4.04
CA PHE A 129 -3.71 -3.43 -3.60
C PHE A 129 -4.79 -2.80 -2.74
N HIS A 130 -4.40 -2.22 -1.62
CA HIS A 130 -5.29 -1.36 -0.82
C HIS A 130 -5.02 0.11 -1.05
N SER A 131 -6.07 0.92 -1.14
CA SER A 131 -5.98 2.37 -1.11
C SER A 131 -7.18 3.01 -0.40
N LYS A 132 -7.02 4.29 -0.09
CA LYS A 132 -8.04 5.21 0.41
C LYS A 132 -8.08 6.51 -0.39
N ALA A 133 -7.29 6.61 -1.45
CA ALA A 133 -7.19 7.82 -2.25
C ALA A 133 -8.49 8.02 -3.05
N LEU A 134 -9.18 9.13 -2.80
CA LEU A 134 -10.42 9.45 -3.51
C LEU A 134 -10.17 9.70 -5.00
N TRP A 135 -9.03 10.29 -5.35
CA TRP A 135 -8.67 10.54 -6.75
C TRP A 135 -8.53 9.23 -7.54
N LEU A 136 -7.88 8.21 -6.97
CA LEU A 136 -7.70 6.92 -7.61
C LEU A 136 -9.04 6.16 -7.68
N LEU A 137 -9.86 6.25 -6.64
CA LEU A 137 -11.21 5.69 -6.62
C LEU A 137 -12.07 6.24 -7.77
N ASN A 138 -12.02 7.55 -7.99
CA ASN A 138 -12.78 8.19 -9.07
C ASN A 138 -12.33 7.69 -10.45
N ILE A 139 -11.02 7.50 -10.67
CA ILE A 139 -10.49 6.92 -11.92
C ILE A 139 -11.00 5.49 -12.10
N LEU A 140 -10.98 4.66 -11.05
CA LEU A 140 -11.48 3.28 -11.13
C LEU A 140 -12.97 3.22 -11.47
N LYS A 141 -13.78 4.16 -10.95
CA LYS A 141 -15.19 4.31 -11.28
C LYS A 141 -15.39 4.75 -12.73
N GLU A 142 -14.64 5.76 -13.18
CA GLU A 142 -14.68 6.25 -14.56
C GLU A 142 -14.32 5.15 -15.58
N LYS A 143 -13.33 4.31 -15.25
CA LYS A 143 -12.92 3.16 -16.08
C LYS A 143 -13.87 1.96 -15.97
N GLY A 144 -14.91 2.03 -15.15
CA GLY A 144 -15.91 0.97 -15.00
C GLY A 144 -15.41 -0.30 -14.31
N VAL A 145 -14.26 -0.25 -13.63
CA VAL A 145 -13.66 -1.42 -12.93
C VAL A 145 -14.00 -1.46 -11.44
N PHE A 146 -14.61 -0.40 -10.90
CA PHE A 146 -15.05 -0.34 -9.52
C PHE A 146 -16.49 -0.83 -9.36
N LYS A 147 -16.71 -1.79 -8.46
CA LYS A 147 -18.02 -2.31 -8.07
C LYS A 147 -18.45 -1.65 -6.76
N ASP A 148 -19.64 -1.04 -6.73
CA ASP A 148 -20.23 -0.41 -5.54
C ASP A 148 -20.80 -1.45 -4.55
N GLU A 149 -19.98 -2.45 -4.23
CA GLU A 149 -20.26 -3.50 -3.25
C GLU A 149 -19.15 -3.55 -2.19
N LYS A 150 -19.44 -4.16 -1.05
CA LYS A 150 -18.46 -4.45 -0.01
C LYS A 150 -18.11 -5.92 -0.04
N LYS A 151 -16.83 -6.24 0.06
CA LYS A 151 -16.34 -7.62 0.20
C LYS A 151 -15.33 -7.71 1.32
N LYS A 152 -15.21 -8.91 1.90
CA LYS A 152 -14.07 -9.23 2.76
C LYS A 152 -12.79 -9.11 1.94
N SER A 153 -11.74 -8.60 2.58
CA SER A 153 -10.39 -8.49 1.98
C SER A 153 -9.91 -9.88 1.56
N LEU A 154 -9.35 -10.03 0.36
CA LEU A 154 -8.77 -11.30 -0.08
C LEU A 154 -7.53 -11.71 0.73
N ILE A 155 -6.96 -10.75 1.48
CA ILE A 155 -5.81 -10.96 2.36
C ILE A 155 -6.12 -10.59 3.82
N ASP A 156 -7.39 -10.71 4.23
CA ASP A 156 -7.84 -10.44 5.61
C ASP A 156 -7.02 -11.23 6.64
N ASP A 157 -6.75 -12.51 6.38
CA ASP A 157 -5.96 -13.40 7.25
C ASP A 157 -4.47 -13.02 7.31
N TYR A 158 -3.94 -12.31 6.29
CA TYR A 158 -2.54 -11.88 6.23
C TYR A 158 -2.30 -10.51 6.89
N ILE A 159 -3.37 -9.72 7.13
CA ILE A 159 -3.28 -8.32 7.59
C ILE A 159 -3.78 -8.12 9.03
N ASN A 160 -4.56 -9.04 9.59
CA ASN A 160 -5.28 -8.83 10.86
C ASN A 160 -4.46 -9.01 12.15
N GLU A 161 -3.30 -8.35 12.23
CA GLU A 161 -2.80 -7.82 13.50
C GLU A 161 -2.97 -6.29 13.49
N THR A 162 -3.84 -5.80 14.37
CA THR A 162 -4.30 -4.42 14.50
C THR A 162 -3.19 -3.36 14.38
N TYR A 163 -3.55 -2.20 13.81
CA TYR A 163 -2.68 -1.05 13.48
C TYR A 163 -2.59 0.00 14.59
#